data_AF-A0AB38FUL2-F1
#
_entry.id   AF-A0AB38FUL2-F1
#
_cell.length_a   1.000
_cell.length_b   1.000
_cell.length_c   1.000
_cell.angle_alpha   90.00
_cell.angle_beta   90.00
_cell.angle_gamma   90.00
#
_symmetry.space_group_name_H-M   'P 1'
#
loop_
_entity.id
_entity.type
_entity.pdbx_description
1 polymer ?
#
loop_
_entity_poly.entity_id
_entity_poly.type
_entity_poly.pdbx_seq_one_letter_code
_entity_poly.pdbx_strand_id
1 'polypeptide(L)'
;MKKLLVMAVLLGASTSALAADVYSPAGGVVCDKKAGYCVDDEGISMGMTSKYLGEQAYNKLDKTLGNGTDINLGEYTLSNGVHCNSEAKQCYKDRFYPRTPDKKEKTLTQQIFGKAQ
;
A
#
# COMPACT_ATOMS: atom_id res chain seq x y z
N MET A 1 53.60 21.92 -27.81
CA MET A 1 52.87 20.81 -27.16
C MET A 1 51.76 21.40 -26.29
N LYS A 2 50.51 21.43 -26.76
CA LYS A 2 49.36 21.98 -26.01
C LYS A 2 48.61 20.78 -25.39
N LYS A 3 48.65 20.64 -24.07
CA LYS A 3 47.89 19.61 -23.35
C LYS A 3 46.46 20.11 -23.19
N LEU A 4 45.52 19.52 -23.93
CA LEU A 4 44.08 19.77 -23.76
C LEU A 4 43.59 18.99 -22.55
N LEU A 5 43.18 19.72 -21.51
CA LEU A 5 42.43 19.20 -20.36
C LEU A 5 40.95 19.09 -20.77
N VAL A 6 40.42 17.88 -20.85
CA VAL A 6 38.98 17.65 -21.04
C VAL A 6 38.37 17.40 -19.66
N MET A 7 37.73 18.44 -19.11
CA MET A 7 36.88 18.35 -17.93
C MET A 7 35.50 17.84 -18.37
N ALA A 8 35.23 16.56 -18.12
CA ALA A 8 33.93 15.95 -18.34
C ALA A 8 32.98 16.34 -17.18
N VAL A 9 32.00 17.21 -17.47
CA VAL A 9 30.93 17.56 -16.53
C VAL A 9 29.88 16.44 -16.57
N LEU A 10 29.84 15.62 -15.52
CA LEU A 10 28.78 14.63 -15.31
C LEU A 10 27.53 15.34 -14.80
N LEU A 11 26.59 15.64 -15.71
CA LEU A 11 25.23 16.03 -15.35
C LEU A 11 24.49 14.80 -14.79
N GLY A 12 24.41 14.70 -13.47
CA GLY A 12 23.58 13.70 -12.80
C GLY A 12 22.11 13.96 -13.08
N ALA A 13 21.47 13.08 -13.86
CA ALA A 13 20.03 13.10 -14.05
C ALA A 13 19.34 12.58 -12.78
N SER A 14 18.76 13.48 -11.99
CA SER A 14 17.89 13.12 -10.86
C SER A 14 16.60 12.52 -11.41
N THR A 15 16.52 11.20 -11.54
CA THR A 15 15.26 10.51 -11.84
C THR A 15 14.39 10.55 -10.59
N SER A 16 13.48 11.53 -10.51
CA SER A 16 12.43 11.56 -9.51
C SER A 16 11.51 10.35 -9.72
N ALA A 17 11.78 9.24 -9.03
CA ALA A 17 10.86 8.10 -8.99
C ALA A 17 9.57 8.58 -8.33
N LEU A 18 8.49 8.70 -9.12
CA LEU A 18 7.15 8.94 -8.58
C LEU A 18 6.87 7.82 -7.58
N ALA A 19 6.79 8.16 -6.29
CA ALA A 19 6.48 7.17 -5.26
C ALA A 19 5.10 6.58 -5.58
N ALA A 20 5.01 5.25 -5.67
CA ALA A 20 3.74 4.58 -5.85
C ALA A 20 2.79 4.94 -4.69
N ASP A 21 1.53 5.22 -4.99
CA ASP A 21 0.51 5.51 -3.98
C ASP A 21 0.29 4.30 -3.06
N VAL A 22 0.34 3.09 -3.61
CA VAL A 22 0.30 1.82 -2.89
C VAL A 22 1.71 1.21 -2.85
N TYR A 23 2.24 0.93 -1.67
CA TYR A 23 3.59 0.41 -1.47
C TYR A 23 3.69 -0.49 -0.23
N SER A 24 4.76 -1.27 -0.13
CA SER A 24 4.99 -2.15 1.04
C SER A 24 6.27 -1.75 1.78
N PRO A 25 6.18 -1.10 2.95
CA PRO A 25 7.36 -0.69 3.72
C PRO A 25 8.03 -1.83 4.50
N ALA A 26 7.31 -2.92 4.75
CA ALA A 26 7.79 -4.11 5.45
C ALA A 26 6.99 -5.34 5.00
N GLY A 27 7.53 -6.55 5.20
CA GLY A 27 6.77 -7.77 4.97
C GLY A 27 5.50 -7.81 5.83
N GLY A 28 4.38 -8.22 5.24
CA GLY A 28 3.06 -8.22 5.89
C GLY A 28 2.37 -6.86 5.95
N VAL A 29 3.00 -5.76 5.51
CA VAL A 29 2.42 -4.42 5.57
C VAL A 29 2.30 -3.80 4.19
N VAL A 30 1.11 -3.29 3.86
CA VAL A 30 0.88 -2.48 2.66
C VAL A 30 0.29 -1.15 3.07
N CYS A 31 0.82 -0.06 2.53
CA CYS A 31 0.35 1.29 2.79
C CYS A 31 -0.15 1.93 1.52
N ASP A 32 -1.23 2.69 1.65
CA ASP A 32 -1.79 3.48 0.57
C ASP A 32 -1.81 4.96 0.98
N LYS A 33 -0.93 5.76 0.37
CA LYS A 33 -0.82 7.20 0.64
C LYS A 33 -2.07 7.96 0.21
N LYS A 34 -2.70 7.53 -0.88
CA LYS A 34 -3.87 8.19 -1.45
C LYS A 34 -5.14 7.87 -0.67
N ALA A 35 -5.30 6.62 -0.25
CA ALA A 35 -6.38 6.20 0.63
C ALA A 35 -6.16 6.67 2.09
N GLY A 36 -4.91 6.86 2.49
CA GLY A 36 -4.53 7.43 3.78
C GLY A 36 -4.46 6.42 4.92
N TYR A 37 -4.26 5.14 4.63
CA TYR A 37 -4.15 4.09 5.64
C TYR A 37 -3.16 3.00 5.22
N CYS A 38 -2.69 2.24 6.21
CA CYS A 38 -1.95 1.01 6.02
C CYS A 38 -2.76 -0.19 6.50
N VAL A 39 -2.40 -1.36 6.00
CA VAL A 39 -3.01 -2.63 6.31
C VAL A 39 -1.96 -3.66 6.70
N ASP A 40 -2.36 -4.61 7.53
CA ASP A 40 -1.65 -5.85 7.84
C ASP A 40 -2.58 -7.05 7.64
N ASP A 41 -2.21 -8.22 8.14
CA ASP A 41 -2.99 -9.45 7.98
C ASP A 41 -4.33 -9.45 8.73
N GLU A 42 -4.52 -8.51 9.67
CA GLU A 42 -5.77 -8.34 10.41
C GLU A 42 -6.74 -7.38 9.67
N GLY A 43 -6.23 -6.42 8.91
CA GLY A 43 -7.06 -5.44 8.19
C GLY A 43 -6.45 -4.04 8.13
N ILE A 44 -7.29 -3.01 8.08
CA ILE A 44 -6.86 -1.62 8.24
C ILE A 44 -6.25 -1.43 9.63
N SER A 45 -4.98 -1.00 9.67
CA SER A 45 -4.17 -0.97 10.88
C SER A 45 -3.82 0.47 11.27
N MET A 46 -4.39 0.95 12.38
CA MET A 46 -4.13 2.28 12.93
C MET A 46 -2.66 2.48 13.29
N GLY A 47 -2.06 1.44 13.90
CA GLY A 47 -0.65 1.46 14.31
C GLY A 47 0.29 1.57 13.10
N MET A 48 0.07 0.76 12.06
CA MET A 48 0.88 0.84 10.84
C MET A 48 0.65 2.15 10.08
N THR A 49 -0.59 2.66 10.08
CA THR A 49 -0.92 3.97 9.49
C THR A 49 -0.11 5.08 10.14
N SER A 50 -0.12 5.17 11.48
CA SER A 50 0.69 6.15 12.21
C SER A 50 2.18 5.98 11.94
N LYS A 51 2.68 4.75 11.97
CA LYS A 51 4.10 4.43 11.79
C LYS A 51 4.65 4.83 10.42
N TYR A 52 3.90 4.59 9.34
CA TYR A 52 4.42 4.75 7.97
C TYR A 52 3.85 5.94 7.21
N LEU A 53 2.67 6.45 7.59
CA LEU A 53 2.03 7.62 6.97
C LEU A 53 1.99 8.84 7.91
N GLY A 54 2.32 8.65 9.19
CA GLY A 54 2.42 9.71 10.18
C GLY A 54 1.10 10.04 10.90
N GLU A 55 1.22 10.90 11.91
CA GLU A 55 0.13 11.26 12.81
C GLU A 55 -1.05 11.95 12.11
N GLN A 56 -0.79 12.71 11.04
CA GLN A 56 -1.85 13.35 10.26
C GLN A 56 -2.76 12.32 9.58
N ALA A 57 -2.18 11.25 9.01
CA ALA A 57 -2.94 10.17 8.41
C ALA A 57 -3.74 9.39 9.46
N TYR A 58 -3.11 9.10 10.60
CA TYR A 58 -3.77 8.50 11.77
C TYR A 58 -5.01 9.30 12.18
N ASN A 59 -4.85 10.61 12.42
CA ASN A 59 -5.94 11.48 12.87
C ASN A 59 -7.09 11.57 11.85
N LYS A 60 -6.78 11.47 10.55
CA LYS A 60 -7.80 11.45 9.49
C LYS A 60 -8.54 10.11 9.45
N LEU A 61 -7.81 9.01 9.60
CA LEU A 61 -8.38 7.67 9.65
C LEU A 61 -9.26 7.50 10.89
N ASP A 62 -8.78 7.90 12.06
CA ASP A 62 -9.53 7.90 13.32
C ASP A 62 -10.86 8.64 13.20
N LYS A 63 -10.85 9.87 12.64
CA LYS A 63 -12.07 10.64 12.35
C LYS A 63 -13.01 9.95 11.37
N THR A 64 -12.47 9.21 10.41
CA THR A 64 -13.25 8.49 9.39
C THR A 64 -13.91 7.25 10.00
N LEU A 65 -13.22 6.56 10.91
CA LEU A 65 -13.72 5.38 11.62
C LEU A 65 -14.68 5.75 12.76
N GLY A 66 -14.58 6.97 13.30
CA GLY A 66 -15.47 7.45 14.35
C GLY A 66 -15.41 6.57 15.60
N ASN A 67 -16.57 6.19 16.13
CA ASN A 67 -16.70 5.31 17.31
C ASN A 67 -16.49 3.82 17.00
N GLY A 68 -16.23 3.43 15.74
CA GLY A 68 -15.71 2.12 15.35
C GLY A 68 -16.62 0.90 15.61
N THR A 69 -17.78 1.05 16.25
CA THR A 69 -18.58 -0.08 16.75
C THR A 69 -19.20 -0.98 15.68
N ASP A 70 -19.21 -0.58 14.41
CA ASP A 70 -19.82 -1.35 13.32
C ASP A 70 -18.99 -1.37 12.01
N ILE A 71 -17.70 -1.02 12.08
CA ILE A 71 -16.86 -0.95 10.88
C ILE A 71 -16.05 -2.23 10.72
N ASN A 72 -16.28 -2.94 9.61
CA ASN A 72 -15.44 -4.06 9.22
C ASN A 72 -14.11 -3.55 8.66
N LEU A 73 -13.05 -3.59 9.47
CA LEU A 73 -11.69 -3.23 9.07
C LEU A 73 -10.98 -4.33 8.27
N GLY A 74 -11.53 -5.55 8.26
CA GLY A 74 -11.01 -6.69 7.53
C GLY A 74 -11.38 -6.70 6.04
N GLU A 75 -12.33 -5.88 5.60
CA GLU A 75 -12.64 -5.68 4.17
C GLU A 75 -12.33 -4.25 3.73
N TYR A 76 -11.39 -4.11 2.79
CA TYR A 76 -10.91 -2.80 2.36
C TYR A 76 -10.57 -2.76 0.87
N THR A 77 -10.57 -1.55 0.31
CA THR A 77 -10.23 -1.32 -1.10
C THR A 77 -9.16 -0.25 -1.20
N LEU A 78 -8.00 -0.63 -1.74
CA LEU A 78 -6.90 0.28 -2.00
C LEU A 78 -7.25 1.19 -3.19
N SER A 79 -6.61 2.34 -3.26
CA SER A 79 -6.82 3.37 -4.29
C SER A 79 -6.44 2.93 -5.70
N ASN A 80 -5.72 1.82 -5.84
CA ASN A 80 -5.45 1.14 -7.11
C ASN A 80 -6.58 0.18 -7.55
N GLY A 81 -7.67 0.08 -6.77
CA GLY A 81 -8.84 -0.76 -7.07
C GLY A 81 -8.80 -2.17 -6.49
N VAL A 82 -7.66 -2.61 -5.96
CA VAL A 82 -7.54 -3.93 -5.33
C VAL A 82 -8.35 -3.96 -4.05
N HIS A 83 -9.18 -4.99 -3.91
CA HIS A 83 -10.03 -5.20 -2.76
C HIS A 83 -9.60 -6.44 -2.00
N CYS A 84 -9.40 -6.35 -0.70
CA CYS A 84 -8.95 -7.45 0.13
C CYS A 84 -9.95 -7.78 1.22
N ASN A 85 -10.01 -9.06 1.58
CA ASN A 85 -10.70 -9.57 2.74
C ASN A 85 -9.67 -10.34 3.59
N SER A 86 -9.43 -9.87 4.82
CA SER A 86 -8.45 -10.41 5.77
C SER A 86 -8.88 -11.76 6.35
N GLU A 87 -10.18 -11.97 6.59
CA GLU A 87 -10.70 -13.26 7.05
C GLU A 87 -10.44 -14.37 6.02
N ALA A 88 -10.69 -14.06 4.74
CA ALA A 88 -10.42 -14.95 3.61
C ALA A 88 -8.94 -14.98 3.19
N LYS A 89 -8.09 -14.13 3.79
CA LYS A 89 -6.67 -13.94 3.44
C LYS A 89 -6.43 -13.81 1.94
N GLN A 90 -7.29 -13.03 1.26
CA GLN A 90 -7.31 -12.95 -0.19
C GLN A 90 -7.63 -11.53 -0.68
N CYS A 91 -6.79 -11.03 -1.57
CA CYS A 91 -7.07 -9.85 -2.38
C CYS A 91 -7.61 -10.21 -3.76
N TYR A 92 -8.37 -9.30 -4.34
CA TYR A 92 -9.02 -9.40 -5.64
C TYR A 92 -8.76 -8.15 -6.45
N LYS A 93 -8.72 -8.30 -7.77
CA LYS A 93 -8.47 -7.20 -8.72
C LYS A 93 -9.51 -6.07 -8.62
N ASP A 94 -10.69 -6.39 -8.10
CA ASP A 94 -11.79 -5.44 -7.87
C ASP A 94 -12.69 -5.90 -6.72
N ARG A 95 -13.66 -5.05 -6.34
CA ARG A 95 -14.63 -5.31 -5.26
C ARG A 95 -15.84 -6.16 -5.68
N PHE A 96 -15.96 -6.56 -6.95
CA PHE A 96 -17.19 -7.10 -7.50
C PHE A 96 -17.26 -8.63 -7.42
N TYR A 97 -18.41 -9.13 -6.96
CA TYR A 97 -18.74 -10.55 -6.96
C TYR A 97 -19.14 -11.06 -8.37
N PRO A 98 -19.04 -12.38 -8.64
CA PRO A 98 -18.47 -13.42 -7.78
C PRO A 98 -16.94 -13.37 -7.67
N ARG A 99 -16.38 -13.91 -6.58
CA ARG A 99 -14.93 -14.00 -6.32
C ARG A 99 -14.30 -15.19 -7.03
N THR A 100 -14.22 -15.13 -8.36
CA THR A 100 -13.68 -16.22 -9.18
C THR A 100 -12.13 -16.27 -9.16
N PRO A 101 -11.51 -17.42 -9.49
CA PRO A 101 -10.05 -17.56 -9.46
C PRO A 101 -9.29 -16.56 -10.33
N ASP A 102 -9.83 -16.18 -11.49
CA ASP A 102 -9.24 -15.20 -12.41
C ASP A 102 -9.23 -13.77 -11.85
N LYS A 103 -10.09 -13.48 -10.86
CA LYS A 103 -10.13 -12.21 -10.15
C LYS A 103 -9.20 -12.14 -8.94
N LYS A 104 -8.58 -13.24 -8.51
CA LYS A 104 -7.61 -13.21 -7.42
C LYS A 104 -6.41 -12.35 -7.79
N GLU A 105 -6.08 -11.41 -6.92
CA GLU A 105 -4.85 -10.63 -6.98
C GLU A 105 -3.78 -11.43 -6.22
N LYS A 106 -2.59 -11.62 -6.80
CA LYS A 106 -1.57 -12.51 -6.23
C LYS A 106 -0.51 -11.76 -5.43
N THR A 107 -0.09 -10.59 -5.91
CA THR A 107 1.08 -9.88 -5.40
C THR A 107 0.81 -9.29 -4.02
N LEU A 108 -0.28 -8.54 -3.87
CA LEU A 108 -0.69 -7.95 -2.59
C LEU A 108 -1.24 -9.02 -1.65
N THR A 109 -1.91 -10.05 -2.15
CA THR A 109 -2.26 -11.22 -1.32
C THR A 109 -1.01 -11.82 -0.68
N GLN A 110 0.03 -12.07 -1.49
CA GLN A 110 1.30 -12.62 -1.01
C GLN A 110 2.03 -11.67 -0.05
N GLN A 111 1.95 -10.36 -0.32
CA GLN A 111 2.63 -9.33 0.46
C GLN A 111 2.01 -9.16 1.85
N ILE A 112 0.68 -9.21 1.94
CA ILE A 112 -0.08 -8.95 3.17
C ILE A 112 -0.20 -10.23 4.00
N PHE A 113 -0.66 -11.33 3.38
CA PHE A 113 -1.02 -12.55 4.10
C PHE A 113 0.05 -13.65 4.07
N GLY A 114 1.15 -13.43 3.37
CA GLY A 114 2.14 -14.47 3.12
C GLY A 114 1.66 -15.44 2.04
N LYS A 115 2.16 -16.69 2.03
CA LYS A 115 1.81 -17.65 0.99
C LYS A 115 0.29 -17.89 1.00
N ALA A 116 -0.39 -17.49 -0.07
CA ALA A 116 -1.79 -17.80 -0.28
C ALA A 116 -1.99 -19.32 -0.20
N GLN A 117 -2.93 -19.78 0.62
CA GLN A 117 -3.32 -21.20 0.68
C GLN A 117 -4.09 -21.60 -0.58
#